data_AF-A0A352FMG8-F1
#
_entry.id   AF-A0A352FMG8-F1
#
_cell.length_a   1.000
_cell.length_b   1.000
_cell.length_c   1.000
_cell.angle_alpha   90.00
_cell.angle_beta   90.00
_cell.angle_gamma   90.00
#
_symmetry.space_group_name_H-M   'P 1'
#
loop_
_entity.id
_entity.type
_entity.pdbx_description
1 polymer ?
#
loop_
_entity_poly.entity_id
_entity_poly.type
_entity_poly.pdbx_seq_one_letter_code
_entity_poly.pdbx_strand_id
1 'polypeptide(L)'
;MRSTRTLFTSLLLAAIVLISTQIVNAQQLAPKSNFVRDASAAPASEAGGIKEVIPAKYQKRYDEWKTEFLSTDIGKAQWDMYSHHPRLQITITIGGKSVQGAGTGKYKWNDSGELVAATIVLGEKIDEGYPSAVYYPVMNALEPFESKQLINGSVLAATKIAHEFGHVMKISTTPQSLYNLQVQLFPVYNKIFLSNGYNVNDPRLVEIAQKMGGNPVQIWEDREYWGEANAMLFLRDRVAKEKYHCRLFGKIKQAVEEYAKDYEARFAEIAKEQGAIYTCGWR
;
A
#
# COMPACT_ATOMS: atom_id res chain seq x y z
N MET A 1 -16.27 5.60 65.44
CA MET A 1 -15.50 6.65 64.73
C MET A 1 -14.69 6.00 63.61
N ARG A 2 -14.61 6.71 62.49
CA ARG A 2 -14.06 6.36 61.16
C ARG A 2 -12.70 5.62 61.17
N SER A 3 -12.54 4.65 60.25
CA SER A 3 -11.45 4.67 59.27
C SER A 3 -11.63 3.56 58.20
N THR A 4 -11.96 3.94 56.97
CA THR A 4 -11.77 3.14 55.76
C THR A 4 -11.28 4.05 54.64
N ARG A 5 -9.97 4.02 54.37
CA ARG A 5 -9.37 4.51 53.13
C ARG A 5 -8.06 3.78 52.91
N THR A 6 -7.99 2.92 51.89
CA THR A 6 -6.93 2.87 50.87
C THR A 6 -7.07 1.58 50.06
N LEU A 7 -7.40 1.69 48.77
CA LEU A 7 -7.15 0.68 47.72
C LEU A 7 -7.63 1.25 46.38
N PHE A 8 -6.88 2.18 45.79
CA PHE A 8 -7.10 2.64 44.41
C PHE A 8 -5.82 3.27 43.82
N THR A 9 -4.70 2.53 43.81
CA THR A 9 -3.46 2.99 43.16
C THR A 9 -2.60 1.83 42.64
N SER A 10 -3.20 0.85 41.97
CA SER A 10 -2.40 -0.25 41.35
C SER A 10 -2.81 -0.65 39.93
N LEU A 11 -3.87 -0.08 39.34
CA LEU A 11 -4.30 -0.45 37.98
C LEU A 11 -3.76 0.44 36.84
N LEU A 12 -3.11 1.57 37.13
CA LEU A 12 -2.68 2.52 36.08
C LEU A 12 -1.29 2.21 35.48
N LEU A 13 -0.46 1.41 36.15
CA LEU A 13 0.91 1.11 35.69
C LEU A 13 0.98 -0.08 34.71
N ALA A 14 -0.04 -0.94 34.64
CA ALA A 14 -0.07 -2.07 33.71
C ALA A 14 -0.45 -1.65 32.27
N ALA A 15 -1.15 -0.53 32.10
CA ALA A 15 -1.56 -0.03 30.78
C ALA A 15 -0.42 0.63 29.98
N ILE A 16 0.60 1.19 30.67
CA ILE A 16 1.70 1.90 30.00
C ILE A 16 2.76 0.92 29.43
N VAL A 17 2.89 -0.28 30.01
CA VAL A 17 3.84 -1.31 29.56
C VAL A 17 3.32 -2.08 28.33
N LEU A 18 2.01 -2.15 28.12
CA LEU A 18 1.41 -2.82 26.95
C LEU A 18 1.43 -1.97 25.68
N ILE A 19 1.46 -0.64 25.80
CA ILE A 19 1.58 0.26 24.63
C ILE A 19 3.03 0.26 24.10
N SER A 20 4.01 0.13 24.98
CA SER A 20 5.43 0.15 24.60
C SER A 20 5.90 -1.15 23.91
N THR A 21 5.26 -2.29 24.14
CA THR A 21 5.60 -3.55 23.45
C THR A 21 5.01 -3.65 22.04
N GLN A 22 3.90 -2.97 21.74
CA GLN A 22 3.32 -2.96 20.39
C GLN A 22 4.11 -2.09 19.40
N ILE A 23 4.72 -1.00 19.87
CA ILE A 23 5.53 -0.11 19.02
C ILE A 23 6.82 -0.81 18.54
N VAL A 24 7.42 -1.67 19.37
CA VAL A 24 8.66 -2.39 19.02
C VAL A 24 8.41 -3.46 17.95
N ASN A 25 7.24 -4.11 17.94
CA ASN A 25 6.90 -5.11 16.92
C ASN A 25 6.46 -4.50 15.58
N ALA A 26 5.88 -3.29 15.58
CA ALA A 26 5.47 -2.60 14.35
C ALA A 26 6.67 -2.23 13.45
N GLN A 27 7.84 -1.95 14.04
CA GLN A 27 9.07 -1.62 13.31
C GLN A 27 9.79 -2.85 12.73
N GLN A 28 9.51 -4.04 13.24
CA GLN A 28 10.03 -5.30 12.68
C GLN A 28 9.26 -5.75 11.44
N LEU A 29 8.06 -5.20 11.22
CA LEU A 29 7.18 -5.45 10.07
C LEU A 29 7.32 -4.42 8.96
N ALA A 30 8.06 -3.33 9.14
CA ALA A 30 8.50 -2.53 8.00
C ALA A 30 9.38 -3.43 7.13
N PRO A 31 8.95 -3.84 5.92
CA PRO A 31 9.82 -4.62 5.06
C PRO A 31 11.10 -3.80 4.90
N LYS A 32 12.26 -4.45 5.03
CA LYS A 32 13.54 -3.87 4.61
C LYS A 32 13.44 -3.60 3.11
N SER A 33 12.85 -2.46 2.77
CA SER A 33 12.83 -1.90 1.44
C SER A 33 14.29 -1.55 1.15
N ASN A 34 14.98 -2.49 0.51
CA ASN A 34 16.24 -2.20 -0.13
C ASN A 34 15.91 -1.27 -1.31
N PHE A 35 15.82 0.03 -1.03
CA PHE A 35 15.88 1.07 -2.05
C PHE A 35 17.27 0.99 -2.70
N VAL A 36 17.41 0.07 -3.66
CA VAL A 36 18.61 -0.04 -4.49
C VAL A 36 18.67 1.21 -5.35
N ARG A 37 19.78 1.92 -5.24
CA ARG A 37 20.07 3.17 -5.95
C ARG A 37 20.42 2.85 -7.40
N ASP A 38 19.43 2.62 -8.25
CA ASP A 38 19.65 2.53 -9.71
C ASP A 38 19.55 3.94 -10.32
N ALA A 39 20.56 4.77 -10.05
CA ALA A 39 20.71 6.10 -10.64
C ALA A 39 21.46 6.03 -11.99
N SER A 40 21.08 5.09 -12.86
CA SER A 40 21.53 5.09 -14.25
C SER A 40 20.38 5.59 -15.12
N ALA A 41 20.58 6.76 -15.75
CA ALA A 41 19.72 7.24 -16.82
C ALA A 41 19.74 6.17 -17.92
N ALA A 42 18.69 5.34 -17.96
CA ALA A 42 18.56 4.35 -19.00
C ALA A 42 18.15 5.07 -20.29
N PRO A 43 18.71 4.68 -21.45
CA PRO A 43 18.16 5.13 -22.72
C PRO A 43 16.67 4.79 -22.75
N ALA A 44 15.86 5.73 -23.25
CA ALA A 44 14.42 5.54 -23.38
C ALA A 44 14.15 4.21 -24.07
N SER A 45 13.33 3.36 -23.45
CA SER A 45 12.83 2.16 -24.12
C SER A 45 12.13 2.59 -25.40
N GLU A 46 12.48 1.98 -26.55
CA GLU A 46 11.86 2.30 -27.84
C GLU A 46 10.36 1.92 -27.90
N ALA A 47 9.84 1.20 -26.90
CA ALA A 47 8.41 0.95 -26.75
C ALA A 47 8.00 1.09 -25.28
N GLY A 48 7.15 2.08 -24.99
CA GLY A 48 6.38 2.10 -23.74
C GLY A 48 5.35 0.96 -23.70
N GLY A 49 4.53 0.91 -22.66
CA GLY A 49 3.52 -0.13 -22.50
C GLY A 49 3.73 -1.01 -21.27
N ILE A 50 2.93 -2.08 -21.16
CA ILE A 50 3.14 -3.14 -20.17
C ILE A 50 3.95 -4.27 -20.80
N LYS A 51 5.05 -4.64 -20.15
CA LYS A 51 5.90 -5.79 -20.50
C LYS A 51 5.76 -6.87 -19.43
N GLU A 52 5.23 -8.02 -19.81
CA GLU A 52 5.03 -9.17 -18.92
C GLU A 52 6.22 -10.13 -19.04
N VAL A 53 7.04 -10.22 -17.98
CA VAL A 53 8.21 -11.12 -17.90
C VAL A 53 7.92 -12.20 -16.87
N ILE A 54 7.06 -13.14 -17.23
CA ILE A 54 6.53 -14.16 -16.31
C ILE A 54 7.30 -15.47 -16.50
N PRO A 55 7.94 -16.03 -15.44
CA PRO A 55 8.54 -17.36 -15.53
C PRO A 55 7.49 -18.41 -15.91
N ALA A 56 7.82 -19.30 -16.84
CA ALA A 56 6.87 -20.27 -17.41
C ALA A 56 6.09 -21.08 -16.36
N LYS A 57 6.73 -21.45 -15.25
CA LYS A 57 6.09 -22.18 -14.13
C LYS A 57 4.93 -21.44 -13.46
N TYR A 58 4.85 -20.12 -13.62
CA TYR A 58 3.79 -19.28 -13.04
C TYR A 58 2.80 -18.74 -14.07
N GLN A 59 3.01 -18.95 -15.38
CA GLN A 59 2.22 -18.32 -16.44
C GLN A 59 0.72 -18.55 -16.27
N LYS A 60 0.31 -19.81 -16.10
CA LYS A 60 -1.11 -20.17 -15.93
C LYS A 60 -1.76 -19.41 -14.77
N ARG A 61 -1.09 -19.36 -13.62
CA ARG A 61 -1.63 -18.71 -12.42
C ARG A 61 -1.66 -17.18 -12.58
N TYR A 62 -0.63 -16.63 -13.22
CA TYR A 62 -0.61 -15.22 -13.57
C TYR A 62 -1.78 -14.84 -14.49
N ASP A 63 -2.07 -15.65 -15.51
CA ASP A 63 -3.18 -15.41 -16.43
C ASP A 63 -4.53 -15.44 -15.70
N GLU A 64 -4.70 -16.32 -14.71
CA GLU A 64 -5.88 -16.35 -13.83
C GLU A 64 -6.02 -15.07 -13.01
N TRP A 65 -4.93 -14.59 -12.38
CA TRP A 65 -4.93 -13.34 -11.61
C TRP A 65 -5.20 -12.11 -12.48
N LYS A 66 -4.56 -12.06 -13.66
CA LYS A 66 -4.77 -10.99 -14.64
C LYS A 66 -6.21 -11.01 -15.16
N THR A 67 -6.77 -12.18 -15.46
CA THR A 67 -8.17 -12.31 -15.88
C THR A 67 -9.12 -11.79 -14.81
N GLU A 68 -8.87 -12.11 -13.54
CA GLU A 68 -9.67 -11.58 -12.42
C GLU A 68 -9.55 -10.05 -12.31
N PHE A 69 -8.34 -9.49 -12.43
CA PHE A 69 -8.13 -8.04 -12.44
C PHE A 69 -8.89 -7.36 -13.59
N LEU A 70 -8.75 -7.89 -14.80
CA LEU A 70 -9.41 -7.40 -16.02
C LEU A 70 -10.91 -7.74 -16.10
N SER A 71 -11.48 -8.42 -15.09
CA SER A 71 -12.92 -8.69 -15.05
C SER A 71 -13.75 -7.43 -14.73
N THR A 72 -13.10 -6.40 -14.20
CA THR A 72 -13.69 -5.12 -13.80
C THR A 72 -13.41 -4.02 -14.82
N ASP A 73 -14.30 -3.06 -14.95
CA ASP A 73 -14.11 -1.88 -15.80
C ASP A 73 -12.96 -1.01 -15.28
N ILE A 74 -12.81 -0.92 -13.95
CA ILE A 74 -11.67 -0.23 -13.33
C ILE A 74 -10.34 -0.94 -13.66
N GLY A 75 -10.29 -2.26 -13.53
CA GLY A 75 -9.07 -3.02 -13.82
C GLY A 75 -8.69 -2.95 -15.31
N LYS A 76 -9.67 -3.03 -16.22
CA LYS A 76 -9.45 -2.78 -17.66
C LYS A 76 -8.94 -1.37 -17.92
N ALA A 77 -9.59 -0.35 -17.36
CA ALA A 77 -9.18 1.04 -17.56
C ALA A 77 -7.76 1.31 -17.04
N GLN A 78 -7.40 0.76 -15.88
CA GLN A 78 -6.04 0.84 -15.35
C GLN A 78 -5.03 0.11 -16.24
N TRP A 79 -5.36 -1.08 -16.71
CA TRP A 79 -4.50 -1.80 -17.63
C TRP A 79 -4.31 -1.04 -18.95
N ASP A 80 -5.39 -0.54 -19.53
CA ASP A 80 -5.40 0.17 -20.81
C ASP A 80 -4.68 1.52 -20.75
N MET A 81 -4.73 2.19 -19.59
CA MET A 81 -3.95 3.41 -19.34
C MET A 81 -2.45 3.20 -19.56
N TYR A 82 -1.95 2.00 -19.28
CA TYR A 82 -0.52 1.70 -19.34
C TYR A 82 -0.12 0.79 -20.49
N SER A 83 -1.01 -0.07 -20.98
CA SER A 83 -0.68 -1.09 -22.01
C SER A 83 -0.21 -0.47 -23.33
N HIS A 84 -0.74 0.71 -23.68
CA HIS A 84 -0.41 1.45 -24.90
C HIS A 84 0.30 2.78 -24.59
N HIS A 85 0.81 2.97 -23.38
CA HIS A 85 1.40 4.23 -22.98
C HIS A 85 2.69 4.48 -23.78
N PRO A 86 2.85 5.61 -24.49
CA PRO A 86 3.91 5.78 -25.49
C PRO A 86 5.33 5.86 -24.91
N ARG A 87 5.48 6.24 -23.64
CA ARG A 87 6.78 6.55 -23.01
C ARG A 87 7.12 5.77 -21.73
N LEU A 88 6.13 5.59 -20.85
CA LEU A 88 6.26 4.77 -19.65
C LEU A 88 6.19 3.28 -19.98
N GLN A 89 7.22 2.53 -19.56
CA GLN A 89 7.23 1.07 -19.58
C GLN A 89 7.02 0.50 -18.17
N ILE A 90 5.99 -0.32 -17.98
CA ILE A 90 5.77 -1.09 -16.75
C ILE A 90 6.19 -2.53 -17.00
N THR A 91 7.16 -3.02 -16.24
CA THR A 91 7.51 -4.45 -16.27
C THR A 91 6.80 -5.19 -15.15
N ILE A 92 6.03 -6.23 -15.47
CA ILE A 92 5.41 -7.12 -14.48
C ILE A 92 6.19 -8.44 -14.49
N THR A 93 6.63 -8.90 -13.32
CA THR A 93 7.36 -10.17 -13.16
C THR A 93 6.92 -10.89 -11.90
N ILE A 94 7.14 -12.20 -11.83
CA ILE A 94 6.94 -12.99 -10.60
C ILE A 94 8.30 -13.36 -10.00
N GLY A 95 8.45 -13.18 -8.68
CA GLY A 95 9.62 -13.58 -7.90
C GLY A 95 9.89 -12.67 -6.71
N GLY A 96 11.12 -12.69 -6.21
CA GLY A 96 11.56 -11.82 -5.11
C GLY A 96 11.43 -12.44 -3.72
N LYS A 97 11.58 -11.61 -2.69
CA LYS A 97 11.62 -12.06 -1.27
C LYS A 97 10.25 -12.11 -0.61
N SER A 98 9.26 -11.40 -1.13
CA SER A 98 7.91 -11.37 -0.58
C SER A 98 7.06 -12.44 -1.26
N VAL A 99 7.02 -13.65 -0.69
CA VAL A 99 6.33 -14.79 -1.32
C VAL A 99 4.83 -14.53 -1.49
N GLN A 100 4.20 -13.90 -0.50
CA GLN A 100 2.76 -13.63 -0.46
C GLN A 100 2.39 -12.17 -0.77
N GLY A 101 3.36 -11.28 -0.90
CA GLY A 101 3.13 -9.87 -1.20
C GLY A 101 3.47 -9.51 -2.64
N ALA A 102 3.35 -8.24 -2.96
CA ALA A 102 3.88 -7.67 -4.18
C ALA A 102 4.69 -6.41 -3.82
N GLY A 103 5.34 -5.81 -4.80
CA GLY A 103 6.00 -4.53 -4.61
C GLY A 103 6.38 -3.87 -5.92
N THR A 104 6.32 -2.55 -5.93
CA THR A 104 6.65 -1.72 -7.09
C THR A 104 7.92 -0.93 -6.81
N GLY A 105 8.84 -0.95 -7.77
CA GLY A 105 10.13 -0.28 -7.63
C GLY A 105 10.89 -0.18 -8.95
N LYS A 106 12.22 -0.07 -8.84
CA LYS A 106 13.13 0.10 -10.00
C LYS A 106 12.68 1.23 -10.93
N TYR A 107 12.21 2.30 -10.32
CA TYR A 107 11.73 3.47 -11.03
C TYR A 107 12.86 4.13 -11.82
N LYS A 108 12.56 4.57 -13.04
CA LYS A 108 13.48 5.32 -13.88
C LYS A 108 12.78 6.56 -14.42
N TRP A 109 13.52 7.65 -14.47
CA TRP A 109 13.05 8.93 -15.00
C TRP A 109 13.92 9.34 -16.18
N ASN A 110 13.36 10.11 -17.11
CA ASN A 110 14.11 10.75 -18.18
C ASN A 110 14.75 12.07 -17.70
N ASP A 111 15.48 12.74 -18.60
CA ASP A 111 16.15 14.01 -18.31
C ASP A 111 15.18 15.17 -17.98
N SER A 112 13.90 15.03 -18.34
CA SER A 112 12.83 15.98 -17.98
C SER A 112 12.21 15.68 -16.62
N GLY A 113 12.66 14.64 -15.92
CA GLY A 113 12.13 14.24 -14.62
C GLY A 113 10.78 13.50 -14.69
N GLU A 114 10.39 13.00 -15.87
CA GLU A 114 9.17 12.20 -16.05
C GLU A 114 9.47 10.72 -15.82
N LEU A 115 8.57 10.00 -15.14
CA LEU A 115 8.71 8.55 -14.95
C LEU A 115 8.59 7.82 -16.30
N VAL A 116 9.62 7.06 -16.68
CA VAL A 116 9.67 6.31 -17.94
C VAL A 116 9.78 4.79 -17.74
N ALA A 117 10.11 4.32 -16.54
CA ALA A 117 10.00 2.89 -16.24
C ALA A 117 9.66 2.62 -14.79
N ALA A 118 8.93 1.52 -14.55
CA ALA A 118 8.70 0.93 -13.24
C ALA A 118 8.66 -0.60 -13.35
N THR A 119 8.94 -1.31 -12.26
CA THR A 119 8.79 -2.76 -12.18
C THR A 119 7.85 -3.14 -11.04
N ILE A 120 6.78 -3.86 -11.38
CA ILE A 120 5.91 -4.55 -10.45
C ILE A 120 6.43 -5.98 -10.29
N VAL A 121 6.78 -6.35 -9.06
CA VAL A 121 7.22 -7.69 -8.71
C VAL A 121 6.14 -8.35 -7.87
N LEU A 122 5.53 -9.39 -8.41
CA LEU A 122 4.53 -10.20 -7.74
C LEU A 122 5.21 -11.37 -7.02
N GLY A 123 4.80 -11.65 -5.79
CA GLY A 123 5.18 -12.86 -5.07
C GLY A 123 4.71 -14.14 -5.76
N GLU A 124 5.33 -15.26 -5.40
CA GLU A 124 5.00 -16.55 -5.99
C GLU A 124 3.63 -17.08 -5.55
N LYS A 125 3.05 -16.49 -4.49
CA LYS A 125 1.78 -16.86 -3.86
C LYS A 125 0.98 -15.62 -3.46
N ILE A 126 0.88 -14.62 -4.34
CA ILE A 126 0.14 -13.37 -4.02
C ILE A 126 -1.36 -13.62 -3.78
N ASP A 127 -1.88 -14.74 -4.25
CA ASP A 127 -3.23 -15.24 -3.99
C ASP A 127 -3.42 -15.77 -2.55
N GLU A 128 -2.36 -15.84 -1.76
CA GLU A 128 -2.39 -16.24 -0.36
C GLU A 128 -1.93 -15.10 0.56
N GLY A 129 -2.29 -15.20 1.84
CA GLY A 129 -1.76 -14.35 2.90
C GLY A 129 -2.35 -12.95 2.94
N TYR A 130 -2.90 -12.58 4.08
CA TYR A 130 -3.44 -11.25 4.34
C TYR A 130 -2.45 -10.43 5.17
N PRO A 131 -2.18 -9.18 4.76
CA PRO A 131 -1.35 -8.28 5.54
C PRO A 131 -2.10 -7.75 6.79
N SER A 132 -1.36 -7.07 7.67
CA SER A 132 -1.91 -6.42 8.87
C SER A 132 -2.88 -5.29 8.51
N ALA A 133 -4.02 -5.22 9.20
CA ALA A 133 -5.02 -4.15 9.05
C ALA A 133 -4.47 -2.75 9.33
N VAL A 134 -3.42 -2.64 10.14
CA VAL A 134 -2.78 -1.35 10.50
C VAL A 134 -2.31 -0.61 9.24
N TYR A 135 -1.74 -1.35 8.30
CA TYR A 135 -1.10 -0.79 7.12
C TYR A 135 -1.86 -1.07 5.83
N TYR A 136 -2.70 -2.11 5.85
CA TYR A 136 -3.41 -2.60 4.66
C TYR A 136 -4.90 -2.81 4.98
N PRO A 137 -5.65 -1.74 5.29
CA PRO A 137 -7.05 -1.84 5.71
C PRO A 137 -7.97 -2.43 4.64
N VAL A 138 -7.63 -2.32 3.36
CA VAL A 138 -8.42 -2.83 2.24
C VAL A 138 -8.13 -4.30 2.00
N MET A 139 -6.85 -4.67 1.84
CA MET A 139 -6.49 -6.07 1.63
C MET A 139 -6.85 -6.95 2.83
N ASN A 140 -6.59 -6.48 4.06
CA ASN A 140 -6.94 -7.24 5.26
C ASN A 140 -8.46 -7.49 5.35
N ALA A 141 -9.29 -6.55 4.88
CA ALA A 141 -10.74 -6.69 4.97
C ALA A 141 -11.31 -7.88 4.20
N LEU A 142 -10.56 -8.44 3.24
CA LEU A 142 -10.94 -9.59 2.44
C LEU A 142 -10.89 -10.93 3.23
N GLU A 143 -10.02 -11.05 4.25
CA GLU A 143 -9.78 -12.30 4.98
C GLU A 143 -11.07 -13.00 5.50
N PRO A 144 -12.03 -12.30 6.14
CA PRO A 144 -13.24 -12.97 6.65
C PRO A 144 -14.22 -13.39 5.55
N PHE A 145 -14.02 -12.96 4.31
CA PHE A 145 -14.86 -13.30 3.17
C PHE A 145 -14.32 -14.53 2.45
N GLU A 146 -13.00 -14.70 2.39
CA GLU A 146 -12.38 -15.94 1.88
C GLU A 146 -12.67 -17.12 2.80
N SER A 147 -12.55 -16.94 4.13
CA SER A 147 -12.90 -17.99 5.10
C SER A 147 -14.37 -18.45 5.00
N LYS A 148 -15.24 -17.63 4.42
CA LYS A 148 -16.65 -17.94 4.13
C LYS A 148 -16.89 -18.37 2.68
N GLN A 149 -15.83 -18.56 1.89
CA GLN A 149 -15.87 -18.92 0.47
C GLN A 149 -16.67 -17.95 -0.40
N LEU A 150 -16.71 -16.67 -0.01
CA LEU A 150 -17.39 -15.59 -0.75
C LEU A 150 -16.47 -14.94 -1.79
N ILE A 151 -15.17 -15.06 -1.57
CA ILE A 151 -14.10 -14.70 -2.50
C ILE A 151 -13.08 -15.85 -2.52
N ASN A 152 -12.17 -15.82 -3.48
CA ASN A 152 -11.05 -16.76 -3.58
C ASN A 152 -9.72 -16.00 -3.70
N GLY A 153 -8.61 -16.74 -3.70
CA GLY A 153 -7.28 -16.17 -3.83
C GLY A 153 -7.05 -15.33 -5.09
N SER A 154 -7.76 -15.57 -6.20
CA SER A 154 -7.66 -14.73 -7.40
C SER A 154 -8.13 -13.30 -7.13
N VAL A 155 -9.19 -13.11 -6.31
CA VAL A 155 -9.65 -11.78 -5.90
C VAL A 155 -8.57 -11.06 -5.09
N LEU A 156 -7.90 -11.77 -4.18
CA LEU A 156 -6.79 -11.21 -3.39
C LEU A 156 -5.60 -10.84 -4.29
N ALA A 157 -5.22 -11.72 -5.21
CA ALA A 157 -4.15 -11.47 -6.17
C ALA A 157 -4.45 -10.25 -7.06
N ALA A 158 -5.66 -10.16 -7.61
CA ALA A 158 -6.10 -9.02 -8.41
C ALA A 158 -6.13 -7.71 -7.59
N THR A 159 -6.54 -7.79 -6.32
CA THR A 159 -6.52 -6.65 -5.39
C THR A 159 -5.09 -6.17 -5.13
N LYS A 160 -4.13 -7.10 -4.97
CA LYS A 160 -2.70 -6.78 -4.85
C LYS A 160 -2.15 -6.17 -6.14
N ILE A 161 -2.51 -6.70 -7.31
CA ILE A 161 -2.14 -6.10 -8.60
C ILE A 161 -2.65 -4.66 -8.70
N ALA A 162 -3.92 -4.42 -8.35
CA ALA A 162 -4.49 -3.07 -8.31
C ALA A 162 -3.70 -2.15 -7.36
N HIS A 163 -3.34 -2.63 -6.16
CA HIS A 163 -2.51 -1.87 -5.23
C HIS A 163 -1.17 -1.43 -5.87
N GLU A 164 -0.48 -2.34 -6.55
CA GLU A 164 0.80 -2.06 -7.20
C GLU A 164 0.67 -1.02 -8.33
N PHE A 165 -0.41 -1.07 -9.13
CA PHE A 165 -0.70 0.00 -10.09
C PHE A 165 -0.91 1.36 -9.39
N GLY A 166 -1.48 1.36 -8.19
CA GLY A 166 -1.61 2.55 -7.35
C GLY A 166 -0.25 3.17 -7.02
N HIS A 167 0.77 2.37 -6.73
CA HIS A 167 2.13 2.88 -6.54
C HIS A 167 2.71 3.49 -7.82
N VAL A 168 2.50 2.86 -8.99
CA VAL A 168 2.94 3.44 -10.27
C VAL A 168 2.29 4.81 -10.50
N MET A 169 0.97 4.92 -10.28
CA MET A 169 0.23 6.18 -10.38
C MET A 169 0.75 7.26 -9.42
N LYS A 170 1.05 6.89 -8.17
CA LYS A 170 1.59 7.83 -7.19
C LYS A 170 2.99 8.32 -7.59
N ILE A 171 3.84 7.41 -8.05
CA ILE A 171 5.21 7.76 -8.41
C ILE A 171 5.29 8.52 -9.73
N SER A 172 4.38 8.29 -10.67
CA SER A 172 4.33 9.06 -11.93
C SER A 172 4.00 10.54 -11.71
N THR A 173 3.34 10.87 -10.60
CA THR A 173 3.00 12.25 -10.20
C THR A 173 3.95 12.83 -9.15
N THR A 174 4.88 12.03 -8.61
CA THR A 174 5.86 12.48 -7.64
C THR A 174 7.08 13.06 -8.38
N PRO A 175 7.50 14.31 -8.10
CA PRO A 175 8.70 14.87 -8.70
C PRO A 175 9.92 13.99 -8.44
N GLN A 176 10.71 13.69 -9.48
CA GLN A 176 11.92 12.86 -9.36
C GLN A 176 12.87 13.39 -8.27
N SER A 177 13.06 14.72 -8.22
CA SER A 177 13.91 15.37 -7.24
C SER A 177 13.47 15.08 -5.80
N LEU A 178 12.15 15.12 -5.54
CA LEU A 178 11.58 14.80 -4.23
C LEU A 178 11.75 13.31 -3.90
N TYR A 179 11.45 12.41 -4.84
CA TYR A 179 11.64 10.98 -4.63
C TYR A 179 13.09 10.64 -4.27
N ASN A 180 14.05 11.17 -5.04
CA ASN A 180 15.48 10.96 -4.80
C ASN A 180 15.92 11.52 -3.45
N LEU A 181 15.41 12.71 -3.08
CA LEU A 181 15.67 13.32 -1.79
C LEU A 181 15.17 12.44 -0.64
N GLN A 182 13.95 11.91 -0.75
CA GLN A 182 13.36 11.00 0.24
C GLN A 182 14.20 9.72 0.37
N VAL A 183 14.57 9.06 -0.74
CA VAL A 183 15.43 7.86 -0.72
C VAL A 183 16.78 8.14 -0.06
N GLN A 184 17.37 9.31 -0.29
CA GLN A 184 18.64 9.69 0.31
C GLN A 184 18.52 9.98 1.81
N LEU A 185 17.46 10.65 2.24
CA LEU A 185 17.32 11.15 3.61
C LEU A 185 16.64 10.16 4.58
N PHE A 186 15.87 9.19 4.08
CA PHE A 186 15.25 8.14 4.92
C PHE A 186 16.26 7.42 5.83
N PRO A 187 17.39 6.89 5.33
CA PRO A 187 18.38 6.23 6.17
C PRO A 187 19.03 7.18 7.19
N VAL A 188 19.22 8.45 6.82
CA VAL A 188 19.82 9.47 7.69
C VAL A 188 18.87 9.79 8.85
N TYR A 189 17.59 10.01 8.54
CA TYR A 189 16.54 10.22 9.54
C TYR A 189 16.50 9.04 10.52
N ASN A 190 16.39 7.82 10.01
CA ASN A 190 16.26 6.63 10.86
C ASN A 190 17.49 6.41 11.73
N LYS A 191 18.69 6.67 11.21
CA LYS A 191 19.93 6.61 12.02
C LYS A 191 19.89 7.59 13.19
N ILE A 192 19.49 8.84 12.95
CA ILE A 192 19.40 9.85 14.00
C ILE A 192 18.34 9.46 15.03
N PHE A 193 17.14 9.09 14.57
CA PHE A 193 16.01 8.68 15.40
C PHE A 193 16.33 7.49 16.32
N LEU A 194 17.05 6.48 15.81
CA LEU A 194 17.50 5.36 16.63
C LEU A 194 18.58 5.79 17.64
N SER A 195 19.52 6.64 17.21
CA SER A 195 20.63 7.07 18.07
C SER A 195 20.24 8.08 19.16
N ASN A 196 19.13 8.81 18.97
CA ASN A 196 18.70 9.86 19.88
C ASN A 196 17.66 9.39 20.91
N GLY A 197 17.46 8.06 21.03
CA GLY A 197 16.49 7.49 21.96
C GLY A 197 15.03 7.68 21.53
N TYR A 198 14.76 7.68 20.22
CA TYR A 198 13.42 7.84 19.64
C TYR A 198 12.78 9.21 19.91
N ASN A 199 13.59 10.26 20.13
CA ASN A 199 13.08 11.60 20.32
C ASN A 199 12.69 12.21 18.96
N VAL A 200 11.40 12.14 18.62
CA VAL A 200 10.82 12.72 17.40
C VAL A 200 10.94 14.24 17.30
N ASN A 201 11.19 14.93 18.42
CA ASN A 201 11.33 16.39 18.49
C ASN A 201 12.77 16.89 18.34
N ASP A 202 13.74 16.00 18.07
CA ASP A 202 15.11 16.41 17.75
C ASP A 202 15.11 17.36 16.54
N PRO A 203 15.65 18.59 16.66
CA PRO A 203 15.60 19.58 15.59
C PRO A 203 16.13 19.08 14.24
N ARG A 204 17.10 18.15 14.25
CA ARG A 204 17.65 17.55 13.03
C ARG A 204 16.63 16.65 12.32
N LEU A 205 15.83 15.90 13.07
CA LEU A 205 14.76 15.07 12.52
C LEU A 205 13.65 15.94 11.94
N VAL A 206 13.25 16.99 12.66
CA VAL A 206 12.24 17.95 12.20
C VAL A 206 12.68 18.61 10.89
N GLU A 207 13.93 19.08 10.80
CA GLU A 207 14.48 19.67 9.58
C GLU A 207 14.49 18.67 8.40
N ILE A 208 14.94 17.43 8.65
CA ILE A 208 14.96 16.39 7.60
C ILE A 208 13.54 16.05 7.14
N ALA A 209 12.58 15.89 8.07
CA ALA A 209 11.19 15.63 7.75
C ALA A 209 10.58 16.75 6.90
N GLN A 210 10.82 18.01 7.26
CA GLN A 210 10.37 19.17 6.49
C GLN A 210 10.91 19.13 5.04
N LYS A 211 12.19 18.81 4.85
CA LYS A 211 12.80 18.69 3.51
C LYS A 211 12.18 17.57 2.67
N MET A 212 11.81 16.46 3.31
CA MET A 212 11.21 15.31 2.63
C MET A 212 9.70 15.45 2.39
N GLY A 213 9.05 16.47 2.99
CA GLY A 213 7.59 16.63 2.99
C GLY A 213 6.87 15.72 4.00
N GLY A 214 7.58 15.21 5.01
CA GLY A 214 7.07 14.31 6.03
C GLY A 214 8.18 13.47 6.66
N ASN A 215 7.92 12.84 7.79
CA ASN A 215 8.83 11.83 8.34
C ASN A 215 8.71 10.51 7.54
N PRO A 216 9.66 9.56 7.68
CA PRO A 216 9.62 8.31 6.91
C PRO A 216 8.35 7.48 7.08
N VAL A 217 7.73 7.49 8.26
CA VAL A 217 6.48 6.76 8.52
C VAL A 217 5.34 7.40 7.74
N GLN A 218 5.16 8.71 7.84
CA GLN A 218 4.12 9.45 7.13
C GLN A 218 4.24 9.29 5.61
N ILE A 219 5.45 9.39 5.07
CA ILE A 219 5.67 9.25 3.62
C ILE A 219 5.41 7.81 3.18
N TRP A 220 5.74 6.82 4.00
CA TRP A 220 5.44 5.44 3.70
C TRP A 220 3.93 5.18 3.75
N GLU A 221 3.24 5.59 4.81
CA GLU A 221 1.78 5.51 4.95
C GLU A 221 1.06 6.17 3.78
N ASP A 222 1.45 7.38 3.38
CA ASP A 222 0.85 8.07 2.23
C ASP A 222 0.93 7.23 0.95
N ARG A 223 2.07 6.56 0.71
CA ARG A 223 2.30 5.72 -0.47
C ARG A 223 1.52 4.41 -0.42
N GLU A 224 1.49 3.72 0.73
CA GLU A 224 0.75 2.47 0.90
C GLU A 224 -0.75 2.70 0.87
N TYR A 225 -1.26 3.73 1.57
CA TYR A 225 -2.67 4.06 1.52
C TYR A 225 -3.12 4.59 0.16
N TRP A 226 -2.21 5.08 -0.67
CA TRP A 226 -2.52 5.35 -2.08
C TRP A 226 -2.72 4.03 -2.85
N GLY A 227 -1.87 3.04 -2.61
CA GLY A 227 -2.06 1.68 -3.14
C GLY A 227 -3.37 1.05 -2.67
N GLU A 228 -3.66 1.10 -1.37
CA GLU A 228 -4.89 0.55 -0.79
C GLU A 228 -6.14 1.24 -1.34
N ALA A 229 -6.13 2.57 -1.45
CA ALA A 229 -7.21 3.31 -2.09
C ALA A 229 -7.41 2.85 -3.55
N ASN A 230 -6.33 2.65 -4.30
CA ASN A 230 -6.41 2.12 -5.66
C ASN A 230 -6.95 0.69 -5.71
N ALA A 231 -6.62 -0.15 -4.73
CA ALA A 231 -7.16 -1.49 -4.57
C ALA A 231 -8.67 -1.47 -4.23
N MET A 232 -9.11 -0.50 -3.43
CA MET A 232 -10.53 -0.29 -3.11
C MET A 232 -11.35 0.09 -4.34
N LEU A 233 -10.77 0.85 -5.29
CA LEU A 233 -11.42 1.15 -6.58
C LEU A 233 -11.73 -0.12 -7.38
N PHE A 234 -10.77 -1.06 -7.46
CA PHE A 234 -10.99 -2.36 -8.09
C PHE A 234 -12.08 -3.15 -7.37
N LEU A 235 -11.97 -3.28 -6.04
CA LEU A 235 -12.93 -4.05 -5.25
C LEU A 235 -14.35 -3.50 -5.35
N ARG A 236 -14.50 -2.18 -5.38
CA ARG A 236 -15.79 -1.50 -5.55
C ARG A 236 -16.54 -2.04 -6.76
N ASP A 237 -15.86 -2.11 -7.89
CA ASP A 237 -16.47 -2.62 -9.12
C ASP A 237 -16.67 -4.14 -9.05
N ARG A 238 -15.64 -4.86 -8.59
CA ARG A 238 -15.65 -6.32 -8.51
C ARG A 238 -16.81 -6.88 -7.69
N VAL A 239 -17.11 -6.24 -6.56
CA VAL A 239 -18.14 -6.73 -5.63
C VAL A 239 -19.44 -5.95 -5.71
N ALA A 240 -19.61 -5.05 -6.70
CA ALA A 240 -20.77 -4.16 -6.80
C ALA A 240 -22.12 -4.89 -6.76
N LYS A 241 -22.20 -6.09 -7.32
CA LYS A 241 -23.41 -6.92 -7.39
C LYS A 241 -23.47 -8.02 -6.31
N GLU A 242 -22.46 -8.09 -5.46
CA GLU A 242 -22.35 -9.15 -4.46
C GLU A 242 -23.16 -8.82 -3.21
N LYS A 243 -23.83 -9.83 -2.64
CA LYS A 243 -24.65 -9.67 -1.42
C LYS A 243 -23.85 -9.18 -0.21
N TYR A 244 -22.53 -9.37 -0.24
CA TYR A 244 -21.62 -9.03 0.84
C TYR A 244 -20.92 -7.68 0.65
N HIS A 245 -21.21 -6.94 -0.43
CA HIS A 245 -20.63 -5.64 -0.76
C HIS A 245 -20.61 -4.68 0.43
N CYS A 246 -21.78 -4.37 1.02
CA CYS A 246 -21.85 -3.43 2.14
C CYS A 246 -21.08 -3.91 3.37
N ARG A 247 -21.04 -5.23 3.62
CA ARG A 247 -20.31 -5.78 4.76
C ARG A 247 -18.79 -5.65 4.55
N LEU A 248 -18.31 -5.85 3.32
CA LEU A 248 -16.89 -5.66 2.98
C LEU A 248 -16.51 -4.19 3.15
N PHE A 249 -17.27 -3.28 2.55
CA PHE A 249 -17.00 -1.84 2.63
C PHE A 249 -17.15 -1.27 4.05
N GLY A 250 -18.05 -1.82 4.86
CA GLY A 250 -18.14 -1.50 6.29
C GLY A 250 -16.89 -1.93 7.08
N LYS A 251 -16.32 -3.10 6.77
CA LYS A 251 -15.06 -3.56 7.39
C LYS A 251 -13.87 -2.70 6.96
N ILE A 252 -13.80 -2.33 5.68
CA ILE A 252 -12.78 -1.40 5.17
C ILE A 252 -12.89 -0.06 5.90
N LYS A 253 -14.11 0.51 5.99
CA LYS A 253 -14.35 1.79 6.69
C LYS A 253 -13.84 1.73 8.13
N GLN A 254 -14.23 0.69 8.88
CA GLN A 254 -13.79 0.52 10.27
C GLN A 254 -12.26 0.46 10.38
N ALA A 255 -11.59 -0.29 9.50
CA ALA A 255 -10.12 -0.38 9.52
C ALA A 255 -9.46 0.96 9.16
N VAL A 256 -10.04 1.72 8.23
CA VAL A 256 -9.56 3.07 7.87
C VAL A 256 -9.76 4.05 9.02
N GLU A 257 -10.92 4.07 9.66
CA GLU A 257 -11.22 4.92 10.81
C GLU A 257 -10.28 4.63 12.00
N GLU A 258 -9.91 3.36 12.19
CA GLU A 258 -9.04 2.92 13.29
C GLU A 258 -7.55 3.20 13.02
N TYR A 259 -7.07 2.89 11.81
CA TYR A 259 -5.62 2.87 11.52
C TYR A 259 -5.14 3.92 10.52
N ALA A 260 -6.01 4.42 9.63
CA ALA A 260 -5.65 5.32 8.53
C ALA A 260 -6.45 6.62 8.56
N LYS A 261 -6.80 7.09 9.76
CA LYS A 261 -7.76 8.20 9.98
C LYS A 261 -7.40 9.48 9.20
N ASP A 262 -6.13 9.85 9.19
CA ASP A 262 -5.67 11.07 8.48
C ASP A 262 -5.81 10.96 6.95
N TYR A 263 -6.08 9.76 6.44
CA TYR A 263 -6.26 9.46 5.02
C TYR A 263 -7.72 9.10 4.66
N GLU A 264 -8.65 9.15 5.62
CA GLU A 264 -10.05 8.72 5.44
C GLU A 264 -10.72 9.36 4.22
N ALA A 265 -10.47 10.66 4.00
CA ALA A 265 -11.04 11.40 2.87
C ALA A 265 -10.77 10.73 1.51
N ARG A 266 -9.56 10.18 1.32
CA ARG A 266 -9.16 9.48 0.09
C ARG A 266 -10.03 8.25 -0.16
N PHE A 267 -10.27 7.45 0.88
CA PHE A 267 -11.11 6.26 0.78
C PHE A 267 -12.60 6.63 0.63
N ALA A 268 -13.03 7.70 1.31
CA ALA A 268 -14.40 8.19 1.24
C ALA A 268 -14.75 8.73 -0.16
N GLU A 269 -13.82 9.38 -0.86
CA GLU A 269 -14.01 9.81 -2.26
C GLU A 269 -14.32 8.62 -3.17
N ILE A 270 -13.52 7.56 -3.06
CA ILE A 270 -13.72 6.31 -3.83
C ILE A 270 -15.08 5.68 -3.54
N ALA A 271 -15.51 5.70 -2.27
CA ALA A 271 -16.82 5.20 -1.88
C ALA A 271 -17.99 6.05 -2.43
N LYS A 272 -17.76 7.34 -2.72
CA LYS A 272 -18.78 8.30 -3.22
C LYS A 272 -18.88 8.36 -4.75
N GLU A 273 -17.82 8.02 -5.48
CA GLU A 273 -17.58 8.56 -6.83
C GLU A 273 -18.50 8.11 -8.00
N GLN A 274 -19.52 7.27 -7.84
CA GLN A 274 -20.59 7.17 -8.87
C GLN A 274 -21.94 6.78 -8.26
N GLY A 275 -23.01 7.25 -8.91
CA GLY A 275 -24.44 7.07 -8.59
C GLY A 275 -24.96 5.63 -8.58
N ALA A 276 -24.21 4.72 -7.97
CA ALA A 276 -24.68 3.41 -7.62
C ALA A 276 -25.70 3.55 -6.48
N ILE A 277 -26.83 2.88 -6.63
CA ILE A 277 -28.00 2.86 -5.73
C ILE A 277 -27.66 2.11 -4.41
N TYR A 278 -26.42 2.16 -3.96
CA TYR A 278 -25.92 1.33 -2.88
C TYR A 278 -25.50 2.19 -1.69
N THR A 279 -26.46 2.34 -0.79
CA THR A 279 -26.39 3.01 0.52
C THR A 279 -25.52 2.24 1.53
N CYS A 280 -24.38 1.70 1.13
CA CYS A 280 -23.44 1.14 2.09
C CYS A 280 -22.75 2.32 2.78
N GLY A 281 -22.98 2.48 4.09
CA GLY A 281 -22.71 3.70 4.86
C GLY A 281 -21.23 4.11 4.96
N TRP A 282 -20.70 4.71 3.89
CA TRP A 282 -19.59 5.67 3.93
C TRP A 282 -20.08 7.11 4.17
N ARG A 283 -21.33 7.25 4.62
CA ARG A 283 -21.87 8.49 5.17
C ARG A 283 -21.44 8.68 6.62
#